data_AF-A0A2L2YIG5-F1
#
_entry.id   AF-A0A2L2YIG5-F1
#
_cell.length_a   1.000
_cell.length_b   1.000
_cell.length_c   1.000
_cell.angle_alpha   90.00
_cell.angle_beta   90.00
_cell.angle_gamma   90.00
#
_symmetry.space_group_name_H-M   'P 1'
#
loop_
_entity.id
_entity.type
_entity.pdbx_description
1 polymer ?
#
loop_
_entity_poly.entity_id
_entity_poly.type
_entity_poly.pdbx_seq_one_letter_code
_entity_poly.pdbx_strand_id
1 'polypeptide(L)'
;KIYNIMRKARMSLRKVLSVYLPTELDDAIGFVWRDSRNDVFKLSDQLCLFNKYWDSVFSHYFTEQTLCNLKYLGTKFDSVGGFSFVNDECMTILAIIEDFFSIVQKRKPNMSVPVETIRDSRSISMQLLLGARMTTISENNFMESCSDINLKVFEYNWIIINHLCGVVMDFYGVKHDFLYDKPPVIPSEAEFDRLMCNLYPSVQQLKQTMRKAVEIKENITPPGPKFYKKFHYMLKNFVPSLQIDVQPLDTTQFNARGLEDFCKKSENRERISIGYKQLEHFSSKLQEALSSMVYSKKTNLS
;
A
#
# COMPACT_ATOMS: atom_id res chain seq x y z
N LYS A 1 20.90 11.07 -3.40
CA LYS A 1 20.56 12.50 -3.27
C LYS A 1 19.57 12.78 -2.13
N ILE A 2 18.43 12.07 -2.06
CA ILE A 2 17.44 12.20 -0.96
C ILE A 2 18.06 11.96 0.42
N TYR A 3 18.93 10.96 0.58
CA TYR A 3 19.69 10.75 1.83
C TYR A 3 20.44 12.00 2.31
N ASN A 4 21.09 12.73 1.40
CA ASN A 4 21.80 13.96 1.75
C ASN A 4 20.84 15.09 2.11
N ILE A 5 19.66 15.14 1.49
CA ILE A 5 18.60 16.09 1.83
C ILE A 5 18.10 15.81 3.25
N MET A 6 17.76 14.55 3.56
CA MET A 6 17.28 14.15 4.89
C MET A 6 18.34 14.36 5.98
N ARG A 7 19.62 14.09 5.68
CA ARG A 7 20.73 14.40 6.58
C ARG A 7 20.83 15.90 6.85
N LYS A 8 20.71 16.75 5.83
CA LYS A 8 20.72 18.22 5.98
C LYS A 8 19.50 18.72 6.76
N ALA A 9 18.32 18.18 6.50
CA ALA A 9 17.10 18.51 7.23
C ALA A 9 17.21 18.16 8.73
N ARG A 10 17.71 16.95 9.05
CA ARG A 10 18.00 16.53 10.42
C ARG A 10 18.98 17.47 11.12
N MET A 11 20.06 17.84 10.45
CA MET A 11 21.05 18.78 11.01
C MET A 11 20.47 20.18 11.21
N SER A 12 19.60 20.63 10.30
CA SER A 12 18.92 21.92 10.41
C SER A 12 17.96 21.93 11.60
N LEU A 13 17.16 20.88 11.75
CA LEU A 13 16.27 20.70 12.89
C LEU A 13 17.05 20.73 14.21
N ARG A 14 18.15 19.98 14.30
CA ARG A 14 19.02 19.99 15.48
C ARG A 14 19.54 21.39 15.80
N LYS A 15 20.02 22.12 14.79
CA LYS A 15 20.55 23.50 14.98
C LYS A 15 19.48 24.45 15.49
N VAL A 16 18.28 24.41 14.90
CA VAL A 16 17.15 25.24 15.34
C VAL A 16 16.76 24.88 16.77
N LEU A 17 16.61 23.58 17.08
CA LEU A 17 16.25 23.15 18.44
C LEU A 17 17.31 23.49 19.48
N SER A 18 18.59 23.42 19.13
CA SER A 18 19.71 23.82 19.99
C SER A 18 19.67 25.29 20.42
N VAL A 19 18.94 26.15 19.69
CA VAL A 19 18.79 27.57 20.03
C VAL A 19 17.40 27.86 20.59
N TYR A 20 16.37 27.29 19.98
CA TYR A 20 14.98 27.52 20.35
C TYR A 20 14.64 26.97 21.73
N LEU A 21 15.00 25.72 22.01
CA LEU A 21 14.65 25.07 23.29
C LEU A 21 15.27 25.79 24.49
N PRO A 22 16.58 26.12 24.49
CA PRO A 22 17.15 26.88 25.60
C PRO A 22 16.48 28.24 25.78
N THR A 23 16.21 28.96 24.69
CA THR A 23 15.58 30.28 24.75
C THR A 23 14.20 30.19 25.43
N GLU A 24 13.32 29.29 24.97
CA GLU A 24 11.97 29.17 25.52
C GLU A 24 11.96 28.62 26.96
N LEU A 25 12.84 27.67 27.27
CA LEU A 25 12.89 27.08 28.61
C LEU A 25 13.55 28.02 29.62
N ASP A 26 14.61 28.75 29.24
CA ASP A 26 15.20 29.78 30.10
C ASP A 26 14.20 30.92 30.34
N ASP A 27 13.47 31.36 29.31
CA ASP A 27 12.43 32.41 29.43
C ASP A 27 11.28 31.98 30.37
N ALA A 28 10.86 30.71 30.31
CA ALA A 28 9.70 30.22 31.06
C ALA A 28 10.01 29.74 32.49
N ILE A 29 11.13 29.03 32.66
CA ILE A 29 11.47 28.33 33.92
C ILE A 29 12.93 28.52 34.37
N GLY A 30 13.67 29.44 33.74
CA GLY A 30 15.06 29.77 34.10
C GLY A 30 16.04 28.62 33.84
N PHE A 31 17.17 28.59 34.53
CA PHE A 31 18.22 27.57 34.30
C PHE A 31 17.90 26.17 34.86
N VAL A 32 16.73 25.97 35.47
CA VAL A 32 16.37 24.75 36.21
C VAL A 32 16.25 23.51 35.31
N TRP A 33 15.99 23.69 34.02
CA TRP A 33 15.90 22.58 33.06
C TRP A 33 17.25 22.06 32.59
N ARG A 34 18.34 22.81 32.79
CA ARG A 34 19.70 22.42 32.41
C ARG A 34 20.25 21.43 33.43
N ASP A 35 20.20 20.14 33.12
CA ASP A 35 20.84 19.11 33.95
C ASP A 35 22.37 19.19 33.78
N SER A 36 23.13 19.11 34.88
CA SER A 36 24.58 19.39 34.94
C SER A 36 25.47 18.35 34.23
N ARG A 37 24.88 17.48 33.40
CA ARG A 37 25.55 16.41 32.67
C ARG A 37 25.29 16.53 31.17
N ASN A 38 26.27 17.13 30.48
CA ASN A 38 26.51 17.14 29.03
C ASN A 38 25.60 18.04 28.18
N ASP A 39 26.07 19.27 27.94
CA ASP A 39 25.54 20.33 27.07
C ASP A 39 25.44 19.99 25.56
N VAL A 40 25.45 18.70 25.18
CA VAL A 40 25.29 18.27 23.78
C VAL A 40 24.13 17.28 23.71
N PHE A 41 22.91 17.79 23.83
CA PHE A 41 21.71 16.99 23.61
C PHE A 41 21.76 16.36 22.21
N LYS A 42 21.51 15.05 22.14
CA LYS A 42 21.18 14.40 20.86
C LYS A 42 19.83 14.96 20.41
N LEU A 43 19.57 14.87 19.10
CA LEU A 43 18.30 15.36 18.55
C LEU A 43 17.08 14.69 19.20
N SER A 44 17.17 13.40 19.54
CA SER A 44 16.10 12.70 20.28
C SER A 44 15.92 13.27 21.68
N ASP A 45 17.00 13.54 22.41
CA ASP A 45 16.93 14.17 23.72
C ASP A 45 16.25 15.55 23.64
N GLN A 46 16.59 16.35 22.61
CA GLN A 46 15.96 17.65 22.35
C GLN A 46 14.45 17.51 22.08
N LEU A 47 14.06 16.52 21.29
CA LEU A 47 12.65 16.25 21.00
C LEU A 47 11.89 15.76 22.24
N CYS A 48 12.54 14.99 23.13
CA CYS A 48 11.96 14.54 24.39
C CYS A 48 11.66 15.70 25.36
N LEU A 49 12.40 16.82 25.29
CA LEU A 49 12.13 17.99 26.13
C LEU A 49 10.76 18.60 25.85
N PHE A 50 10.25 18.52 24.62
CA PHE A 50 8.89 18.96 24.32
C PHE A 50 7.84 18.18 25.10
N ASN A 51 8.02 16.87 25.25
CA ASN A 51 7.10 16.04 26.02
C ASN A 51 7.25 16.30 27.53
N LYS A 52 8.49 16.46 28.01
CA LYS A 52 8.76 16.69 29.44
C LYS A 52 8.20 18.01 29.95
N TYR A 53 8.27 19.06 29.13
CA TYR A 53 7.81 20.41 29.48
C TYR A 53 6.58 20.83 28.66
N TRP A 54 5.77 19.86 28.23
CA TRP A 54 4.60 20.12 27.40
C TRP A 54 3.60 21.02 28.11
N ASP A 55 3.05 20.54 29.23
CA ASP A 55 1.98 21.23 29.95
C ASP A 55 2.44 22.58 30.53
N SER A 56 3.71 22.67 30.92
CA SER A 56 4.25 23.84 31.60
C SER A 56 4.75 24.94 30.66
N VAL A 57 5.22 24.60 29.47
CA VAL A 57 5.84 25.57 28.54
C VAL A 57 5.21 25.50 27.15
N PHE A 58 5.21 24.34 26.52
CA PHE A 58 4.97 24.24 25.08
C PHE A 58 3.50 24.16 24.65
N SER A 59 2.60 23.68 25.51
CA SER A 59 1.16 23.55 25.25
C SER A 59 0.47 24.88 24.92
N HIS A 60 1.01 25.99 25.44
CA HIS A 60 0.52 27.35 25.17
C HIS A 60 0.76 27.81 23.73
N TYR A 61 1.67 27.15 23.02
CA TYR A 61 2.22 27.64 21.76
C TYR A 61 2.13 26.66 20.61
N PHE A 62 1.98 25.39 20.94
CA PHE A 62 1.92 24.29 19.99
C PHE A 62 0.67 23.46 20.25
N THR A 63 0.15 22.84 19.19
CA THR A 63 -1.00 21.96 19.30
C THR A 63 -0.58 20.54 19.69
N GLU A 64 -1.50 19.73 20.24
CA GLU A 64 -1.28 18.30 20.46
C GLU A 64 -0.82 17.57 19.19
N GLN A 65 -1.31 17.98 18.01
CA GLN A 65 -0.83 17.44 16.74
C GLN A 65 0.67 17.71 16.52
N THR A 66 1.14 18.90 16.91
CA THR A 66 2.58 19.23 16.86
C THR A 66 3.38 18.34 17.79
N LEU A 67 2.89 18.05 19.00
CA LEU A 67 3.54 17.12 19.93
C LEU A 67 3.62 15.71 19.33
N CYS A 68 2.53 15.20 18.76
CA CYS A 68 2.51 13.91 18.07
C CYS A 68 3.53 13.85 16.93
N ASN A 69 3.60 14.90 16.12
CA ASN A 69 4.56 15.00 15.02
C ASN A 69 6.02 15.03 15.52
N LEU A 70 6.32 15.75 16.60
CA LEU A 70 7.65 15.79 17.20
C LEU A 70 8.05 14.44 17.82
N LYS A 71 7.11 13.74 18.47
CA LYS A 71 7.30 12.35 18.94
C LYS A 71 7.62 11.41 17.78
N TYR A 72 6.88 11.52 16.68
CA TYR A 72 7.15 10.76 15.46
C TYR A 72 8.56 11.02 14.91
N LEU A 73 9.02 12.27 14.89
CA LEU A 73 10.40 12.58 14.50
C LEU A 73 11.43 11.90 15.43
N GLY A 74 11.17 11.88 16.74
CA GLY A 74 12.03 11.23 17.73
C GLY A 74 12.26 9.75 17.41
N THR A 75 11.18 9.00 17.17
CA THR A 75 11.27 7.55 16.86
C THR A 75 12.02 7.27 15.56
N LYS A 76 11.94 8.18 14.57
CA LYS A 76 12.63 8.02 13.29
C LYS A 76 14.13 8.32 13.37
N PHE A 77 14.56 9.25 14.23
CA PHE A 77 15.96 9.65 14.33
C PHE A 77 16.84 8.77 15.25
N ASP A 78 16.23 7.91 16.07
CA ASP A 78 16.91 6.97 16.97
C ASP A 78 17.29 5.62 16.33
N SER A 79 16.81 5.34 15.11
CA SER A 79 17.17 4.10 14.41
C SER A 79 18.65 4.07 13.99
N VAL A 80 19.39 3.05 14.46
CA VAL A 80 20.82 2.77 14.12
C VAL A 80 21.01 2.58 12.60
N GLY A 81 19.95 2.18 11.90
CA GLY A 81 19.92 1.98 10.45
C GLY A 81 19.74 3.24 9.60
N GLY A 82 19.77 4.45 10.17
CA GLY A 82 19.88 5.71 9.44
C GLY A 82 19.04 5.77 8.16
N PHE A 83 17.73 5.98 8.29
CA PHE A 83 16.76 6.02 7.19
C PHE A 83 16.74 4.73 6.35
N SER A 84 16.05 3.69 6.83
CA SER A 84 15.52 2.67 5.92
C SER A 84 14.38 3.30 5.12
N PHE A 85 14.64 3.67 3.88
CA PHE A 85 13.75 4.46 3.03
C PHE A 85 12.47 3.70 2.65
N VAL A 86 11.35 4.09 3.24
CA VAL A 86 10.05 4.07 2.55
C VAL A 86 9.81 5.49 2.03
N ASN A 87 9.65 5.65 0.72
CA ASN A 87 9.68 6.95 0.03
C ASN A 87 8.69 7.99 0.59
N ASP A 88 7.53 7.54 1.09
CA ASP A 88 6.48 8.40 1.64
C ASP A 88 6.83 8.97 3.03
N GLU A 89 7.73 8.31 3.77
CA GLU A 89 8.15 8.78 5.09
C GLU A 89 9.05 10.02 5.00
N CYS A 90 9.85 10.15 3.94
CA CYS A 90 10.73 11.30 3.75
C CYS A 90 9.93 12.60 3.57
N MET A 91 8.86 12.55 2.78
CA MET A 91 7.99 13.69 2.54
C MET A 91 7.24 14.10 3.80
N THR A 92 6.77 13.11 4.57
CA THR A 92 6.11 13.32 5.86
C THR A 92 7.06 13.99 6.87
N ILE A 93 8.30 13.50 6.98
CA ILE A 93 9.31 14.09 7.88
C ILE A 93 9.63 15.53 7.46
N LEU A 94 9.83 15.81 6.16
CA LEU A 94 10.13 17.16 5.69
C LEU A 94 8.96 18.12 5.91
N ALA A 95 7.72 17.67 5.71
CA ALA A 95 6.54 18.47 5.99
C ALA A 95 6.42 18.82 7.48
N ILE A 96 6.64 17.83 8.37
CA ILE A 96 6.63 18.07 9.82
C ILE A 96 7.69 19.10 10.22
N ILE A 97 8.91 19.01 9.67
CA ILE A 97 9.99 19.97 9.95
C ILE A 97 9.63 21.36 9.43
N GLU A 98 9.08 21.47 8.22
CA GLU A 98 8.64 22.74 7.63
C GLU A 98 7.56 23.43 8.48
N ASP A 99 6.55 22.67 8.89
CA ASP A 99 5.44 23.17 9.72
C ASP A 99 5.97 23.67 11.07
N PHE A 100 6.81 22.86 11.73
CA PHE A 100 7.43 23.25 12.99
C PHE A 100 8.28 24.52 12.84
N PHE A 101 9.11 24.59 11.81
CA PHE A 101 9.93 25.77 11.51
C PHE A 101 9.09 27.01 11.23
N SER A 102 7.97 26.87 10.53
CA SER A 102 7.05 27.96 10.26
C SER A 102 6.45 28.52 11.55
N ILE A 103 6.08 27.65 12.49
CA ILE A 103 5.58 28.05 13.81
C ILE A 103 6.68 28.78 14.60
N VAL A 104 7.90 28.22 14.64
CA VAL A 104 9.04 28.84 15.33
C VAL A 104 9.39 30.20 14.74
N GLN A 105 9.48 30.33 13.42
CA GLN A 105 9.79 31.59 12.74
C GLN A 105 8.72 32.66 13.02
N LYS A 106 7.44 32.27 13.06
CA LYS A 106 6.35 33.20 13.40
C LYS A 106 6.46 33.71 14.84
N ARG A 107 6.86 32.85 15.79
CA ARG A 107 6.98 33.20 17.21
C ARG A 107 8.27 33.93 17.55
N LYS A 108 9.36 33.62 16.85
CA LYS A 108 10.67 34.26 17.00
C LYS A 108 11.14 34.77 15.64
N PRO A 109 10.61 35.91 15.15
CA PRO A 109 10.95 36.45 13.83
C PRO A 109 12.44 36.73 13.63
N ASN A 110 13.15 37.05 14.71
CA ASN A 110 14.59 37.34 14.69
C ASN A 110 15.46 36.07 14.72
N MET A 111 14.86 34.89 14.92
CA MET A 111 15.56 33.62 14.85
C MET A 111 15.74 33.21 13.39
N SER A 112 16.97 32.85 13.02
CA SER A 112 17.26 32.30 11.69
C SER A 112 16.74 30.86 11.60
N VAL A 113 15.57 30.68 10.99
CA VAL A 113 14.98 29.36 10.74
C VAL A 113 14.95 29.11 9.22
N PRO A 114 15.56 28.03 8.71
CA PRO A 114 15.69 27.80 7.28
C PRO A 114 14.42 27.17 6.68
N VAL A 115 13.27 27.83 6.84
CA VAL A 115 11.95 27.35 6.34
C VAL A 115 12.00 27.11 4.83
N GLU A 116 12.44 28.11 4.06
CA GLU A 116 12.52 28.00 2.59
C GLU A 116 13.47 26.89 2.16
N THR A 117 14.59 26.70 2.86
CA THR A 117 15.52 25.60 2.53
C THR A 117 14.91 24.23 2.75
N ILE A 118 14.04 24.05 3.76
CA ILE A 118 13.31 22.81 3.98
C ILE A 118 12.20 22.64 2.93
N ARG A 119 11.50 23.72 2.58
CA ARG A 119 10.48 23.72 1.52
C ARG A 119 11.08 23.35 0.16
N ASP A 120 12.21 23.95 -0.20
CA ASP A 120 12.99 23.62 -1.39
C ASP A 120 13.47 22.17 -1.34
N SER A 121 13.95 21.72 -0.18
CA SER A 121 14.35 20.33 0.04
C SER A 121 13.17 19.36 -0.18
N ARG A 122 11.95 19.74 0.21
CA ARG A 122 10.73 18.97 -0.02
C ARG A 122 10.34 18.98 -1.49
N SER A 123 10.41 20.12 -2.16
CA SER A 123 10.16 20.25 -3.61
C SER A 123 11.17 19.46 -4.44
N ILE A 124 12.46 19.58 -4.15
CA ILE A 124 13.54 18.83 -4.79
C ILE A 124 13.40 17.34 -4.48
N SER A 125 13.03 16.95 -3.26
CA SER A 125 12.77 15.53 -2.95
C SER A 125 11.56 15.01 -3.72
N MET A 126 10.49 15.80 -3.86
CA MET A 126 9.33 15.46 -4.68
C MET A 126 9.72 15.31 -6.15
N GLN A 127 10.48 16.25 -6.72
CA GLN A 127 10.99 16.19 -8.09
C GLN A 127 11.99 15.05 -8.28
N LEU A 128 12.82 14.73 -7.29
CA LEU A 128 13.73 13.59 -7.35
C LEU A 128 12.99 12.27 -7.18
N LEU A 129 11.88 12.23 -6.45
CA LEU A 129 11.03 11.05 -6.32
C LEU A 129 10.18 10.84 -7.59
N LEU A 130 9.65 11.91 -8.19
CA LEU A 130 8.93 11.90 -9.46
C LEU A 130 9.87 11.68 -10.66
N GLY A 131 11.05 12.29 -10.62
CA GLY A 131 12.11 12.17 -11.61
C GLY A 131 12.84 10.83 -11.50
N ALA A 132 13.11 10.34 -10.29
CA ALA A 132 13.53 8.95 -10.09
C ALA A 132 12.43 8.01 -10.54
N ARG A 133 11.13 8.28 -10.32
CA ARG A 133 10.04 7.52 -10.96
C ARG A 133 10.17 7.54 -12.50
N MET A 134 10.49 8.66 -13.15
CA MET A 134 10.68 8.71 -14.62
C MET A 134 11.99 8.10 -15.15
N THR A 135 13.10 8.13 -14.40
CA THR A 135 14.37 7.50 -14.81
C THR A 135 14.44 6.02 -14.41
N THR A 136 13.82 5.66 -13.29
CA THR A 136 13.51 4.25 -12.98
C THR A 136 12.54 3.71 -14.03
N ILE A 137 11.51 4.43 -14.50
CA ILE A 137 10.71 3.99 -15.67
C ILE A 137 11.60 3.61 -16.89
N SER A 138 12.77 4.23 -17.11
CA SER A 138 13.65 3.91 -18.24
C SER A 138 14.59 2.72 -17.99
N GLU A 139 15.15 2.54 -16.79
CA GLU A 139 16.07 1.42 -16.46
C GLU A 139 15.35 0.22 -15.83
N ASN A 140 14.24 0.45 -15.11
CA ASN A 140 13.29 -0.55 -14.63
C ASN A 140 12.40 -1.12 -15.73
N ASN A 141 12.34 -0.52 -16.93
CA ASN A 141 11.74 -1.17 -18.11
C ASN A 141 12.40 -2.53 -18.44
N PHE A 142 13.61 -2.81 -17.92
CA PHE A 142 14.29 -4.08 -18.13
C PHE A 142 14.17 -5.09 -16.95
N MET A 143 13.80 -4.66 -15.72
CA MET A 143 13.67 -5.58 -14.56
C MET A 143 12.40 -5.43 -13.68
N GLU A 144 11.63 -4.34 -13.76
CA GLU A 144 10.36 -4.14 -13.00
C GLU A 144 9.11 -4.57 -13.80
N SER A 145 9.28 -4.92 -15.08
CA SER A 145 8.22 -5.40 -15.98
C SER A 145 7.50 -6.66 -15.49
N CYS A 146 8.08 -7.40 -14.55
CA CYS A 146 7.44 -8.59 -13.98
C CYS A 146 6.48 -8.26 -12.83
N SER A 147 6.77 -7.36 -11.88
CA SER A 147 5.96 -7.27 -10.64
C SER A 147 4.61 -6.57 -10.83
N ASP A 148 4.54 -5.54 -11.68
CA ASP A 148 3.34 -4.72 -11.89
C ASP A 148 2.31 -5.41 -12.82
N ILE A 149 2.79 -6.12 -13.85
CA ILE A 149 1.91 -6.91 -14.71
C ILE A 149 1.27 -8.11 -13.97
N ASN A 150 2.00 -8.74 -13.04
CA ASN A 150 1.46 -9.83 -12.23
C ASN A 150 0.29 -9.34 -11.35
N LEU A 151 0.45 -8.15 -10.74
CA LEU A 151 -0.61 -7.51 -9.98
C LEU A 151 -1.80 -7.15 -10.88
N LYS A 152 -1.55 -6.52 -12.03
CA LYS A 152 -2.61 -6.15 -13.00
C LYS A 152 -3.39 -7.35 -13.49
N VAL A 153 -2.72 -8.46 -13.83
CA VAL A 153 -3.38 -9.71 -14.24
C VAL A 153 -4.23 -10.29 -13.10
N PHE A 154 -3.70 -10.23 -11.88
CA PHE A 154 -4.43 -10.69 -10.69
C PHE A 154 -5.69 -9.84 -10.45
N GLU A 155 -5.55 -8.52 -10.38
CA GLU A 155 -6.68 -7.60 -10.13
C GLU A 155 -7.72 -7.67 -11.25
N TYR A 156 -7.27 -7.70 -12.52
CA TYR A 156 -8.15 -7.85 -13.68
C TYR A 156 -9.00 -9.12 -13.59
N ASN A 157 -8.38 -10.27 -13.30
CA ASN A 157 -9.14 -11.52 -13.15
C ASN A 157 -10.16 -11.42 -12.01
N TRP A 158 -9.83 -10.80 -10.87
CA TRP A 158 -10.74 -10.69 -9.72
C TRP A 158 -11.91 -9.74 -9.98
N ILE A 159 -11.66 -8.61 -10.64
CA ILE A 159 -12.71 -7.68 -11.04
C ILE A 159 -13.71 -8.38 -11.97
N ILE A 160 -13.21 -9.11 -12.97
CA ILE A 160 -14.05 -9.86 -13.91
C ILE A 160 -14.83 -10.96 -13.18
N ILE A 161 -14.20 -11.75 -12.30
CA ILE A 161 -14.90 -12.78 -11.52
C ILE A 161 -16.01 -12.16 -10.67
N ASN A 162 -15.71 -11.09 -9.93
CA ASN A 162 -16.68 -10.40 -9.06
C ASN A 162 -17.87 -9.87 -9.86
N HIS A 163 -17.60 -9.20 -10.99
CA HIS A 163 -18.63 -8.71 -11.88
C HIS A 163 -19.52 -9.85 -12.37
N LEU A 164 -18.94 -10.89 -12.98
CA LEU A 164 -19.71 -12.00 -13.54
C LEU A 164 -20.47 -12.79 -12.46
N CYS A 165 -19.91 -12.98 -11.28
CA CYS A 165 -20.62 -13.60 -10.16
C CYS A 165 -21.84 -12.76 -9.77
N GLY A 166 -21.69 -11.43 -9.65
CA GLY A 166 -22.80 -10.52 -9.38
C GLY A 166 -23.91 -10.64 -10.42
N VAL A 167 -23.55 -10.57 -11.71
CA VAL A 167 -24.51 -10.68 -12.82
C VAL A 167 -25.26 -12.03 -12.78
N VAL A 168 -24.55 -13.14 -12.54
CA VAL A 168 -25.17 -14.48 -12.43
C VAL A 168 -26.11 -14.56 -11.23
N MET A 169 -25.70 -14.06 -10.06
CA MET A 169 -26.53 -14.14 -8.86
C MET A 169 -27.83 -13.33 -9.03
N ASP A 170 -27.74 -12.12 -9.60
CA ASP A 170 -28.92 -11.29 -9.90
C ASP A 170 -29.86 -11.99 -10.89
N PHE A 171 -29.33 -12.67 -11.92
CA PHE A 171 -30.14 -13.41 -12.88
C PHE A 171 -30.92 -14.58 -12.25
N TYR A 172 -30.27 -15.37 -11.40
CA TYR A 172 -30.92 -16.50 -10.71
C TYR A 172 -31.64 -16.12 -9.41
N GLY A 173 -31.68 -14.83 -9.05
CA GLY A 173 -32.33 -14.36 -7.83
C GLY A 173 -31.65 -14.83 -6.53
N VAL A 174 -30.36 -15.15 -6.58
CA VAL A 174 -29.58 -15.60 -5.43
C VAL A 174 -29.09 -14.38 -4.64
N LYS A 175 -29.39 -14.32 -3.34
CA LYS A 175 -28.93 -13.23 -2.48
C LYS A 175 -27.39 -13.21 -2.37
N HIS A 176 -26.79 -12.06 -2.63
CA HIS A 176 -25.35 -11.86 -2.60
C HIS A 176 -24.94 -10.45 -2.13
N ASP A 177 -23.64 -10.27 -1.87
CA ASP A 177 -23.00 -9.05 -1.37
C ASP A 177 -21.98 -8.45 -2.35
N PHE A 178 -21.83 -9.03 -3.55
CA PHE A 178 -20.95 -8.51 -4.61
C PHE A 178 -21.31 -7.07 -5.01
N LEU A 179 -20.29 -6.20 -5.01
CA LEU A 179 -20.37 -4.82 -5.51
C LEU A 179 -19.85 -4.77 -6.94
N TYR A 180 -20.69 -4.45 -7.90
CA TYR A 180 -20.32 -4.42 -9.31
C TYR A 180 -21.24 -3.49 -10.11
N ASP A 181 -20.76 -3.03 -11.27
CA ASP A 181 -21.56 -2.24 -12.20
C ASP A 181 -22.58 -3.14 -12.91
N LYS A 182 -23.87 -2.95 -12.63
CA LYS A 182 -24.93 -3.76 -13.24
C LYS A 182 -25.00 -3.49 -14.75
N PRO A 183 -25.07 -4.52 -15.60
CA PRO A 183 -25.15 -4.32 -17.04
C PRO A 183 -26.49 -3.65 -17.37
N PRO A 184 -26.51 -2.70 -18.34
CA PRO A 184 -27.73 -2.02 -18.75
C PRO A 184 -28.70 -2.95 -19.47
N VAL A 185 -28.19 -4.05 -20.03
CA VAL A 185 -28.95 -5.10 -20.71
C VAL A 185 -28.66 -6.42 -20.02
N ILE A 186 -29.71 -7.12 -19.61
CA ILE A 186 -29.61 -8.45 -19.02
C ILE A 186 -29.35 -9.43 -20.16
N PRO A 187 -28.26 -10.24 -20.11
CA PRO A 187 -28.00 -11.28 -21.09
C PRO A 187 -29.16 -12.29 -21.21
N SER A 188 -29.26 -12.96 -22.35
CA SER A 188 -30.23 -14.03 -22.53
C SER A 188 -29.91 -15.26 -21.65
N GLU A 189 -30.91 -16.08 -21.34
CA GLU A 189 -30.72 -17.30 -20.53
C GLU A 189 -29.67 -18.25 -21.13
N ALA A 190 -29.64 -18.39 -22.47
CA ALA A 190 -28.63 -19.19 -23.17
C ALA A 190 -27.20 -18.64 -23.00
N GLU A 191 -27.04 -17.33 -22.95
CA GLU A 191 -25.74 -16.70 -22.69
C GLU A 191 -25.31 -16.90 -21.23
N PHE A 192 -26.25 -16.85 -20.29
CA PHE A 192 -26.01 -17.15 -18.88
C PHE A 192 -25.63 -18.60 -18.62
N ASP A 193 -26.30 -19.54 -19.29
CA ASP A 193 -25.96 -20.96 -19.24
C ASP A 193 -24.53 -21.21 -19.71
N ARG A 194 -24.18 -20.64 -20.88
CA ARG A 194 -22.83 -20.74 -21.43
C ARG A 194 -21.80 -20.10 -20.49
N LEU A 195 -22.10 -18.92 -19.96
CA LEU A 195 -21.25 -18.23 -19.00
C LEU A 195 -21.03 -19.09 -17.75
N MET A 196 -22.09 -19.68 -17.18
CA MET A 196 -22.00 -20.54 -16.01
C MET A 196 -21.17 -21.81 -16.25
N CYS A 197 -21.36 -22.45 -17.40
CA CYS A 197 -20.59 -23.62 -17.82
C CYS A 197 -19.09 -23.33 -17.95
N ASN A 198 -18.69 -22.08 -18.24
CA ASN A 198 -17.28 -21.69 -18.33
C ASN A 198 -16.74 -21.12 -17.01
N LEU A 199 -17.51 -20.25 -16.35
CA LEU A 199 -17.10 -19.50 -15.16
C LEU A 199 -16.91 -20.41 -13.95
N TYR A 200 -17.89 -21.27 -13.65
CA TYR A 200 -17.82 -22.11 -12.45
C TYR A 200 -16.62 -23.08 -12.48
N PRO A 201 -16.39 -23.86 -13.55
CA PRO A 201 -15.20 -24.72 -13.62
C PRO A 201 -13.88 -23.94 -13.57
N SER A 202 -13.82 -22.77 -14.22
CA SER A 202 -12.62 -21.93 -14.22
C SER A 202 -12.29 -21.38 -12.84
N VAL A 203 -13.30 -20.90 -12.09
CA VAL A 203 -13.15 -20.45 -10.71
C VAL A 203 -12.73 -21.60 -9.79
N GLN A 204 -13.30 -22.80 -9.95
CA GLN A 204 -12.87 -23.98 -9.19
C GLN A 204 -11.40 -24.32 -9.45
N GLN A 205 -10.98 -24.31 -10.72
CA GLN A 205 -9.62 -24.64 -11.10
C GLN A 205 -8.61 -23.63 -10.56
N LEU A 206 -8.95 -22.34 -10.60
CA LEU A 206 -8.15 -21.25 -10.04
C LEU A 206 -8.05 -21.36 -8.51
N LYS A 207 -9.17 -21.59 -7.83
CA LYS A 207 -9.23 -21.81 -6.38
C LYS A 207 -8.34 -22.97 -5.95
N GLN A 208 -8.42 -24.13 -6.61
CA GLN A 208 -7.58 -25.30 -6.29
C GLN A 208 -6.09 -25.01 -6.48
N THR A 209 -5.73 -24.21 -7.48
CA THR A 209 -4.34 -23.83 -7.74
C THR A 209 -3.83 -22.85 -6.70
N MET A 210 -4.64 -21.86 -6.32
CA MET A 210 -4.29 -20.90 -5.27
C MET A 210 -4.25 -21.49 -3.88
N ARG A 211 -5.12 -22.47 -3.57
CA ARG A 211 -5.04 -23.23 -2.32
C ARG A 211 -3.64 -23.77 -2.08
N LYS A 212 -3.04 -24.35 -3.12
CA LYS A 212 -1.65 -24.85 -3.09
C LYS A 212 -0.61 -23.74 -2.96
N ALA A 213 -0.91 -22.52 -3.41
CA ALA A 213 -0.04 -21.34 -3.20
C ALA A 213 -0.13 -20.78 -1.77
N VAL A 214 -1.28 -20.93 -1.10
CA VAL A 214 -1.51 -20.40 0.26
C VAL A 214 -1.14 -21.41 1.34
N GLU A 215 -1.34 -22.72 1.11
CA GLU A 215 -1.03 -23.80 2.05
C GLU A 215 0.47 -24.06 2.25
N ILE A 216 1.36 -23.32 1.57
CA ILE A 216 2.81 -23.35 1.78
C ILE A 216 3.11 -22.66 3.12
N LYS A 217 2.86 -23.38 4.22
CA LYS A 217 3.33 -23.01 5.55
C LYS A 217 4.86 -22.89 5.54
N GLU A 218 5.37 -22.06 6.44
CA GLU A 218 6.78 -21.62 6.53
C GLU A 218 7.86 -22.74 6.59
N ASN A 219 7.47 -24.03 6.66
CA ASN A 219 8.38 -25.17 6.72
C ASN A 219 8.14 -26.25 5.64
N ILE A 220 7.40 -25.96 4.57
CA ILE A 220 7.25 -26.87 3.41
C ILE A 220 8.03 -26.28 2.24
N THR A 221 8.82 -27.14 1.57
CA THR A 221 9.60 -26.79 0.37
C THR A 221 8.76 -25.94 -0.59
N PRO A 222 9.23 -24.75 -1.00
CA PRO A 222 8.49 -23.89 -1.91
C PRO A 222 8.14 -24.67 -3.20
N PRO A 223 6.95 -24.46 -3.77
CA PRO A 223 6.50 -25.20 -4.94
C PRO A 223 7.48 -24.97 -6.08
N GLY A 224 7.90 -26.06 -6.72
CA GLY A 224 8.91 -25.99 -7.77
C GLY A 224 8.43 -25.21 -9.01
N PRO A 225 9.35 -24.87 -9.94
CA PRO A 225 9.06 -24.03 -11.11
C PRO A 225 7.89 -24.50 -12.00
N LYS A 226 7.58 -25.81 -11.97
CA LYS A 226 6.43 -26.39 -12.69
C LYS A 226 5.09 -25.85 -12.20
N PHE A 227 4.97 -25.56 -10.90
CA PHE A 227 3.75 -24.97 -10.32
C PHE A 227 3.49 -23.58 -10.89
N TYR A 228 4.50 -22.69 -10.85
CA TYR A 228 4.35 -21.31 -11.32
C TYR A 228 4.12 -21.21 -12.82
N LYS A 229 4.67 -22.12 -13.63
CA LYS A 229 4.30 -22.24 -15.06
C LYS A 229 2.82 -22.55 -15.25
N LYS A 230 2.26 -23.49 -14.48
CA LYS A 230 0.83 -23.82 -14.54
C LYS A 230 -0.03 -22.66 -14.04
N PHE A 231 0.37 -22.02 -12.95
CA PHE A 231 -0.38 -20.91 -12.37
C PHE A 231 -0.40 -19.69 -13.29
N HIS A 232 0.74 -19.37 -13.91
CA HIS A 232 0.85 -18.34 -14.95
C HIS A 232 -0.06 -18.62 -16.14
N TYR A 233 -0.02 -19.84 -16.68
CA TYR A 233 -0.89 -20.22 -17.79
C TYR A 233 -2.38 -20.04 -17.42
N MET A 234 -2.75 -20.42 -16.20
CA MET A 234 -4.12 -20.30 -15.72
C MET A 234 -4.58 -18.85 -15.59
N LEU A 235 -3.78 -17.99 -14.95
CA LEU A 235 -4.09 -16.57 -14.81
C LEU A 235 -4.14 -15.85 -16.16
N LYS A 236 -3.24 -16.19 -17.10
CA LYS A 236 -3.20 -15.58 -18.43
C LYS A 236 -4.44 -15.91 -19.26
N ASN A 237 -4.92 -17.15 -19.16
CA ASN A 237 -6.00 -17.66 -20.00
C ASN A 237 -7.36 -17.66 -19.30
N PHE A 238 -7.46 -17.20 -18.05
CA PHE A 238 -8.72 -17.20 -17.31
C PHE A 238 -9.82 -16.45 -18.08
N VAL A 239 -9.67 -15.14 -18.29
CA VAL A 239 -10.69 -14.35 -18.99
C VAL A 239 -10.90 -14.79 -20.45
N PRO A 240 -9.85 -15.04 -21.27
CA PRO A 240 -10.04 -15.59 -22.61
C PRO A 240 -10.85 -16.89 -22.65
N SER A 241 -10.69 -17.76 -21.65
CA SER A 241 -11.42 -19.03 -21.58
C SER A 241 -12.91 -18.88 -21.31
N LEU A 242 -13.35 -17.72 -20.78
CA LEU A 242 -14.76 -17.45 -20.51
C LEU A 242 -15.55 -17.13 -21.78
N GLN A 243 -14.87 -16.77 -22.89
CA GLN A 243 -15.49 -16.39 -24.17
C GLN A 243 -16.48 -15.21 -24.03
N ILE A 244 -16.09 -14.21 -23.26
CA ILE A 244 -16.86 -12.99 -23.01
C ILE A 244 -16.23 -11.80 -23.74
N ASP A 245 -17.05 -10.81 -24.08
CA ASP A 245 -16.59 -9.58 -24.71
C ASP A 245 -16.18 -8.56 -23.65
N VAL A 246 -14.88 -8.50 -23.38
CA VAL A 246 -14.27 -7.57 -22.43
C VAL A 246 -12.94 -7.06 -22.99
N GLN A 247 -12.57 -5.83 -22.62
CA GLN A 247 -11.32 -5.24 -23.08
C GLN A 247 -10.13 -6.12 -22.67
N PRO A 248 -9.32 -6.63 -23.62
CA PRO A 248 -8.22 -7.51 -23.31
C PRO A 248 -7.12 -6.76 -22.55
N LEU A 249 -6.60 -7.38 -21.49
CA LEU A 249 -5.42 -6.90 -20.78
C LEU A 249 -4.16 -7.21 -21.59
N ASP A 250 -3.28 -6.23 -21.79
CA ASP A 250 -1.96 -6.47 -22.36
C ASP A 250 -1.13 -7.34 -21.41
N THR A 251 -0.88 -8.58 -21.79
CA THR A 251 -0.12 -9.56 -21.00
C THR A 251 1.28 -9.84 -21.57
N THR A 252 1.79 -8.97 -22.43
CA THR A 252 3.09 -9.17 -23.11
C THR A 252 4.24 -9.40 -22.13
N GLN A 253 4.22 -8.72 -20.98
CA GLN A 253 5.26 -8.84 -19.95
C GLN A 253 4.96 -9.94 -18.90
N PHE A 254 3.75 -10.53 -18.92
CA PHE A 254 3.32 -11.52 -17.94
C PHE A 254 3.96 -12.89 -18.21
N ASN A 255 4.84 -13.33 -17.31
CA ASN A 255 5.55 -14.61 -17.43
C ASN A 255 5.67 -15.36 -16.10
N ALA A 256 5.91 -16.67 -16.20
CA ALA A 256 5.91 -17.58 -15.05
C ALA A 256 7.01 -17.29 -14.00
N ARG A 257 8.18 -16.80 -14.43
CA ARG A 257 9.26 -16.44 -13.51
C ARG A 257 8.90 -15.19 -12.70
N GLY A 258 8.34 -14.19 -13.37
CA GLY A 258 7.80 -13.01 -12.70
C GLY A 258 6.71 -13.35 -11.69
N LEU A 259 5.83 -14.31 -12.01
CA LEU A 259 4.78 -14.77 -11.09
C LEU A 259 5.35 -15.49 -9.87
N GLU A 260 6.40 -16.29 -10.05
CA GLU A 260 7.12 -16.93 -8.95
C GLU A 260 7.72 -15.89 -8.00
N ASP A 261 8.41 -14.89 -8.53
CA ASP A 261 9.01 -13.81 -7.75
C ASP A 261 7.92 -12.97 -7.05
N PHE A 262 6.81 -12.70 -7.73
CA PHE A 262 5.64 -12.00 -7.18
C PHE A 262 5.09 -12.72 -5.95
N CYS A 263 4.83 -14.03 -6.05
CA CYS A 263 4.26 -14.84 -4.96
C CYS A 263 5.21 -15.00 -3.76
N LYS A 264 6.53 -14.86 -3.97
CA LYS A 264 7.52 -15.02 -2.89
C LYS A 264 7.59 -13.79 -1.97
N LYS A 265 7.29 -12.59 -2.46
CA LYS A 265 7.30 -11.35 -1.67
C LYS A 265 6.24 -11.37 -0.57
N SER A 266 6.61 -10.98 0.65
CA SER A 266 5.73 -10.99 1.82
C SER A 266 4.46 -10.16 1.63
N GLU A 267 4.59 -8.95 1.07
CA GLU A 267 3.47 -8.04 0.75
C GLU A 267 2.42 -8.68 -0.18
N ASN A 268 2.84 -9.53 -1.11
CA ASN A 268 1.95 -10.19 -2.07
C ASN A 268 1.38 -11.50 -1.54
N ARG A 269 2.04 -12.16 -0.57
CA ARG A 269 1.50 -13.37 0.07
C ARG A 269 0.18 -13.10 0.78
N GLU A 270 0.09 -11.97 1.48
CA GLU A 270 -1.17 -11.55 2.10
C GLU A 270 -2.25 -11.33 1.03
N ARG A 271 -1.91 -10.66 -0.08
CA ARG A 271 -2.83 -10.44 -1.20
C ARG A 271 -3.33 -11.73 -1.84
N ILE A 272 -2.44 -12.70 -2.04
CA ILE A 272 -2.79 -14.04 -2.56
C ILE A 272 -3.69 -14.77 -1.57
N SER A 273 -3.43 -14.66 -0.27
CA SER A 273 -4.28 -15.24 0.79
C SER A 273 -5.69 -14.63 0.80
N ILE A 274 -5.80 -13.31 0.72
CA ILE A 274 -7.08 -12.60 0.59
C ILE A 274 -7.80 -13.03 -0.69
N GLY A 275 -7.10 -13.04 -1.82
CA GLY A 275 -7.67 -13.45 -3.10
C GLY A 275 -8.18 -14.88 -3.09
N TYR A 276 -7.48 -15.80 -2.41
CA TYR A 276 -7.94 -17.17 -2.22
C TYR A 276 -9.26 -17.23 -1.43
N LYS A 277 -9.38 -16.48 -0.32
CA LYS A 277 -10.64 -16.40 0.44
C LYS A 277 -11.79 -15.84 -0.40
N GLN A 278 -11.52 -14.85 -1.26
CA GLN A 278 -12.52 -14.34 -2.20
C GLN A 278 -12.96 -15.42 -3.19
N LEU A 279 -12.03 -16.24 -3.71
CA LEU A 279 -12.39 -17.37 -4.58
C LEU A 279 -13.21 -18.44 -3.86
N GLU A 280 -12.99 -18.68 -2.56
CA GLU A 280 -13.85 -19.56 -1.77
C GLU A 280 -15.29 -19.03 -1.74
N HIS A 281 -15.46 -17.73 -1.52
CA HIS A 281 -16.76 -17.06 -1.54
C HIS A 281 -17.43 -17.12 -2.92
N PHE A 282 -16.73 -16.73 -3.99
CA PHE A 282 -17.22 -16.81 -5.37
C PHE A 282 -17.63 -18.24 -5.74
N SER A 283 -16.80 -19.22 -5.40
CA SER A 283 -17.07 -20.64 -5.62
C SER A 283 -18.37 -21.09 -4.94
N SER A 284 -18.58 -20.70 -3.68
CA SER A 284 -19.79 -21.06 -2.92
C SER A 284 -21.04 -20.49 -3.59
N LYS A 285 -20.99 -19.21 -3.98
CA LYS A 285 -22.12 -18.54 -4.63
C LYS A 285 -22.44 -19.08 -6.01
N LEU A 286 -21.43 -19.37 -6.82
CA LEU A 286 -21.64 -20.02 -8.11
C LEU A 286 -22.24 -21.44 -7.96
N GLN A 287 -21.90 -22.16 -6.90
CA GLN A 287 -22.52 -23.45 -6.61
C GLN A 287 -24.01 -23.29 -6.22
N GLU A 288 -24.36 -22.29 -5.41
CA GLU A 288 -25.76 -21.94 -5.09
C GLU A 288 -26.57 -21.59 -6.36
N ALA A 289 -26.00 -20.78 -7.25
CA ALA A 289 -26.64 -20.43 -8.52
C ALA A 289 -26.80 -21.65 -9.44
N LEU A 290 -25.80 -22.53 -9.51
CA LEU A 290 -25.88 -23.76 -10.29
C LEU A 290 -27.01 -24.69 -9.81
N SER A 291 -27.18 -24.82 -8.48
CA SER A 291 -28.30 -25.58 -7.91
C SER A 291 -29.65 -24.96 -8.28
N SER A 292 -29.74 -23.63 -8.29
CA SER A 292 -30.96 -22.90 -8.66
C SER A 292 -31.30 -23.07 -10.15
N MET A 293 -30.29 -23.00 -11.03
CA MET A 293 -30.41 -23.26 -12.47
C MET A 293 -30.90 -24.69 -12.78
N VAL A 294 -30.37 -25.70 -12.07
CA VAL A 294 -30.80 -27.09 -12.26
C VAL A 294 -32.24 -27.29 -11.78
N TYR A 295 -32.65 -26.60 -10.71
CA TYR A 295 -34.00 -26.65 -10.20
C TYR A 295 -35.00 -26.01 -11.17
N SER A 296 -34.73 -24.80 -11.67
CA SER A 296 -35.61 -24.09 -12.62
C SER A 296 -35.82 -24.88 -13.91
N LYS A 297 -34.76 -25.51 -14.44
CA LYS A 297 -34.85 -26.37 -15.64
C LYS A 297 -35.69 -27.62 -15.41
N LYS A 298 -35.66 -28.21 -14.21
CA LYS A 298 -36.49 -29.38 -13.88
C LYS A 298 -37.98 -29.01 -13.79
N THR A 299 -38.30 -27.85 -13.24
CA THR A 299 -39.68 -27.35 -13.14
C THR A 299 -40.27 -26.86 -14.46
N ASN A 300 -39.43 -26.42 -15.41
CA ASN A 300 -39.90 -26.01 -16.75
C ASN A 300 -40.08 -27.20 -17.72
N LEU A 301 -39.59 -28.39 -17.36
CA LEU A 301 -39.74 -29.64 -18.11
C LEU A 301 -40.85 -30.56 -17.56
N SER A 302 -41.52 -30.15 -16.48
CA SER A 302 -42.65 -30.84 -15.83
C SER A 302 -43.97 -30.13 -16.12
#